data_AF-A0A822B6G9-F1
#
_entry.id   AF-A0A822B6G9-F1
#
_cell.length_a   1.000
_cell.length_b   1.000
_cell.length_c   1.000
_cell.angle_alpha   90.00
_cell.angle_beta   90.00
_cell.angle_gamma   90.00
#
_symmetry.space_group_name_H-M   'P 1'
#
loop_
_entity.id
_entity.type
_entity.pdbx_description
1 polymer ?
#
loop_
_entity_poly.entity_id
_entity_poly.type
_entity_poly.pdbx_seq_one_letter_code
_entity_poly.pdbx_strand_id
1 'polypeptide(L)'
;MTASTSTPYDILGAKQTDNDYQLRLAYCARIHEYKKDRLQNPRSGKYTPEKFRLVCRAYETLSDHDKHKKYDQNGEWINNISLDKYTLQQLAAEPELVGKLKTRLQNATLRDINAQDPQTGHTALYCAARACNVEAVYYLT
;
A
#
# COMPACT_ATOMS: atom_id res chain seq x y z
N MET A 1 1.89 -11.38 -28.77
CA MET A 1 0.85 -11.28 -27.73
C MET A 1 1.50 -11.51 -26.39
N THR A 2 1.84 -10.47 -25.65
CA THR A 2 2.05 -10.53 -24.19
C THR A 2 1.58 -9.21 -23.62
N ALA A 3 0.68 -9.27 -22.64
CA ALA A 3 0.14 -8.09 -21.98
C ALA A 3 1.30 -7.24 -21.44
N SER A 4 1.26 -5.93 -21.69
CA SER A 4 2.20 -4.94 -21.19
C SER A 4 2.23 -4.99 -19.66
N THR A 5 3.06 -5.87 -19.10
CA THR A 5 3.16 -6.07 -17.67
C THR A 5 4.14 -5.02 -17.18
N SER A 6 3.64 -3.83 -16.85
CA SER A 6 4.47 -2.73 -16.37
C SER A 6 5.37 -3.22 -15.25
N THR A 7 6.67 -2.98 -15.38
CA THR A 7 7.64 -3.38 -14.35
C THR A 7 7.47 -2.51 -13.10
N PRO A 8 7.93 -2.95 -11.92
CA PRO A 8 8.00 -2.10 -10.73
C PRO A 8 8.73 -0.78 -10.99
N TYR A 9 9.81 -0.80 -11.78
CA TYR A 9 10.54 0.39 -12.19
C TYR A 9 9.69 1.34 -13.04
N ASP A 10 8.95 0.82 -14.02
CA ASP A 10 8.04 1.61 -14.86
C ASP A 10 6.92 2.24 -14.03
N ILE A 11 6.36 1.49 -13.08
CA ILE A 11 5.29 1.95 -12.20
C ILE A 11 5.75 3.10 -11.32
N LEU A 12 6.95 3.00 -10.74
CA LEU A 12 7.55 4.10 -9.99
C LEU A 12 7.99 5.25 -10.91
N GLY A 13 8.27 4.97 -12.18
CA GLY A 13 8.93 5.92 -13.10
C GLY A 13 10.41 6.10 -12.79
N ALA A 14 11.05 5.08 -12.20
CA ALA A 14 12.46 5.06 -11.87
C ALA A 14 13.24 4.28 -12.93
N LYS A 15 14.53 4.60 -13.11
CA LYS A 15 15.44 3.75 -13.88
C LYS A 15 15.81 2.53 -13.05
N GLN A 16 16.19 1.42 -13.70
CA GLN A 16 16.74 0.26 -13.02
C GLN A 16 17.99 0.67 -12.24
N THR A 17 17.92 0.56 -10.92
CA THR A 17 18.96 0.99 -9.99
C THR A 17 18.83 0.23 -8.67
N ASP A 18 19.97 0.02 -8.01
CA ASP A 18 20.07 -0.55 -6.67
C ASP A 18 20.15 0.53 -5.59
N ASN A 19 19.89 1.80 -5.96
CA ASN A 19 19.97 2.91 -5.04
C ASN A 19 18.61 3.15 -4.36
N ASP A 20 18.47 2.66 -3.13
CA ASP A 20 17.29 2.82 -2.27
C ASP A 20 16.81 4.27 -2.15
N TYR A 21 17.74 5.22 -2.11
CA TYR A 21 17.40 6.64 -2.00
C TYR A 21 16.66 7.14 -3.25
N GLN A 22 17.10 6.72 -4.45
CA GLN A 22 16.43 7.09 -5.69
C GLN A 22 15.04 6.44 -5.81
N LEU A 23 14.92 5.17 -5.40
CA LEU A 23 13.63 4.47 -5.34
C LEU A 23 12.66 5.17 -4.40
N ARG A 24 13.13 5.57 -3.21
CA ARG A 24 12.32 6.31 -2.25
C ARG A 24 11.87 7.67 -2.80
N LEU A 25 12.75 8.41 -3.46
CA LEU A 25 12.38 9.68 -4.09
C LEU A 25 11.31 9.50 -5.16
N ALA A 26 11.46 8.52 -6.05
CA ALA A 26 10.48 8.21 -7.08
C ALA A 26 9.13 7.82 -6.46
N TYR A 27 9.14 6.97 -5.43
CA TYR A 27 7.93 6.61 -4.69
C TYR A 27 7.27 7.85 -4.07
N CYS A 28 8.01 8.69 -3.34
CA CYS A 28 7.47 9.91 -2.74
C CYS A 28 6.84 10.85 -3.79
N ALA A 29 7.47 11.00 -4.95
CA ALA A 29 6.92 11.79 -6.05
C ALA A 29 5.57 11.24 -6.52
N ARG A 30 5.44 9.92 -6.73
CA ARG A 30 4.18 9.27 -7.11
C ARG A 30 3.08 9.44 -6.07
N ILE A 31 3.43 9.34 -4.78
CA ILE A 31 2.47 9.56 -3.69
C ILE A 31 1.99 11.01 -3.67
N HIS A 32 2.87 11.99 -3.94
CA HIS A 32 2.47 13.39 -4.04
C HIS A 32 1.57 13.65 -5.26
N GLU A 33 1.88 13.06 -6.42
CA GLU A 33 1.02 13.14 -7.61
C GLU A 33 -0.38 12.58 -7.33
N TYR A 34 -0.46 11.41 -6.70
CA TYR A 34 -1.70 10.78 -6.31
C TYR A 34 -2.53 11.66 -5.36
N LYS A 35 -1.90 12.20 -4.30
CA LYS A 35 -2.57 13.07 -3.33
C LYS A 35 -3.07 14.36 -3.99
N LYS A 36 -2.26 14.96 -4.85
CA LYS A 36 -2.64 16.18 -5.60
C LYS A 36 -3.83 15.90 -6.50
N ASP A 37 -3.83 14.80 -7.26
CA ASP A 37 -4.94 14.48 -8.16
C ASP A 37 -6.22 14.16 -7.39
N ARG A 38 -6.16 13.41 -6.28
CA ARG A 38 -7.35 13.16 -5.45
C ARG A 38 -7.99 14.43 -4.90
N LEU A 39 -7.20 15.44 -4.59
CA LEU A 39 -7.70 16.73 -4.11
C LEU A 39 -8.24 17.60 -5.24
N GLN A 40 -7.54 17.66 -6.37
CA GLN A 40 -7.87 18.58 -7.47
C GLN A 40 -8.91 18.02 -8.44
N ASN A 41 -8.89 16.72 -8.71
CA ASN A 41 -9.75 16.06 -9.68
C ASN A 41 -10.41 14.78 -9.14
N PRO A 42 -11.33 14.88 -8.14
CA PRO A 42 -11.92 13.71 -7.50
C PRO A 42 -12.69 12.77 -8.45
N ARG A 43 -13.10 13.27 -9.63
CA ARG A 43 -13.87 12.53 -10.65
C ARG A 43 -13.04 12.11 -11.86
N SER A 44 -11.73 12.39 -11.90
CA SER A 44 -10.90 12.11 -13.09
C SER A 44 -10.78 10.61 -13.39
N GLY A 45 -10.92 9.76 -12.36
CA GLY A 45 -10.62 8.33 -12.45
C GLY A 45 -9.16 8.01 -12.78
N LYS A 46 -8.29 9.02 -12.88
CA LYS A 46 -6.89 8.87 -13.32
C LYS A 46 -6.10 8.04 -12.32
N TYR A 47 -6.31 8.31 -11.04
CA TYR A 47 -5.70 7.63 -9.92
C TYR A 47 -6.75 6.92 -9.08
N THR A 48 -6.84 5.59 -9.26
CA THR A 48 -7.74 4.74 -8.48
C THR A 48 -7.01 4.17 -7.25
N PRO A 49 -7.73 3.72 -6.21
CA PRO A 49 -7.13 3.00 -5.07
C PRO A 49 -6.26 1.82 -5.50
N GLU A 50 -6.64 1.10 -6.56
CA GLU A 50 -5.87 -0.04 -7.09
C GLU A 50 -4.52 0.41 -7.65
N LYS A 51 -4.48 1.52 -8.39
CA LYS A 51 -3.21 2.08 -8.90
C LYS A 51 -2.31 2.55 -7.76
N PHE A 52 -2.89 3.12 -6.70
CA PHE A 52 -2.15 3.51 -5.51
C PHE A 52 -1.49 2.30 -4.83
N ARG A 53 -2.27 1.22 -4.63
CA ARG A 53 -1.75 -0.04 -4.08
C ARG A 53 -0.64 -0.59 -4.96
N LEU A 54 -0.81 -0.55 -6.29
CA LEU A 54 0.20 -1.00 -7.24
C LEU A 54 1.53 -0.25 -7.09
N VAL A 55 1.49 1.08 -6.94
CA VAL A 55 2.69 1.91 -6.67
C VAL A 55 3.35 1.50 -5.34
N CYS A 56 2.56 1.28 -4.29
CA CYS A 56 3.08 0.80 -3.01
C CYS A 56 3.74 -0.58 -3.12
N ARG A 57 3.15 -1.51 -3.88
CA ARG A 57 3.73 -2.86 -4.11
C ARG A 57 5.00 -2.82 -4.95
N ALA A 58 5.05 -1.95 -5.95
CA ALA A 58 6.25 -1.74 -6.74
C ALA A 58 7.41 -1.26 -5.85
N TYR A 59 7.15 -0.27 -4.99
CA TYR A 59 8.14 0.19 -4.03
C TYR A 59 8.52 -0.89 -3.01
N GLU A 60 7.55 -1.58 -2.42
CA GLU A 60 7.80 -2.66 -1.44
C GLU A 60 8.68 -3.78 -2.02
N THR A 61 8.50 -4.09 -3.30
CA THR A 61 9.31 -5.10 -4.01
C THR A 61 10.73 -4.60 -4.18
N LEU A 62 10.93 -3.35 -4.61
CA LEU A 62 12.24 -2.81 -4.93
C LEU A 62 13.02 -2.30 -3.70
N SER A 63 12.34 -1.95 -2.61
CA SER A 63 12.97 -1.43 -1.39
C SER A 63 13.46 -2.51 -0.43
N ASP A 64 12.93 -3.73 -0.56
CA ASP A 64 13.28 -4.87 0.28
C ASP A 64 14.37 -5.67 -0.44
N HIS A 65 15.53 -5.81 0.19
CA HIS A 65 16.71 -6.42 -0.44
C HIS A 65 16.43 -7.83 -0.98
N ASP A 66 15.69 -8.66 -0.23
CA ASP A 66 15.43 -10.04 -0.63
C ASP A 66 14.39 -10.10 -1.76
N LYS A 67 13.35 -9.25 -1.71
CA LYS A 67 12.35 -9.16 -2.78
C LYS A 67 12.94 -8.57 -4.06
N HIS A 68 13.77 -7.54 -3.93
CA HIS A 68 14.40 -6.86 -5.05
C HIS A 68 15.36 -7.81 -5.76
N LYS A 69 16.21 -8.54 -5.02
CA LYS A 69 17.08 -9.57 -5.60
C LYS A 69 16.31 -10.65 -6.34
N LYS A 70 15.20 -11.15 -5.77
CA LYS A 70 14.34 -12.14 -6.45
C LYS A 70 13.73 -11.59 -7.73
N TYR A 71 13.30 -10.33 -7.70
CA TYR A 71 12.78 -9.65 -8.87
C TYR A 71 13.84 -9.50 -9.96
N ASP A 72 15.07 -9.07 -9.62
CA ASP A 72 16.13 -8.92 -10.61
C ASP A 72 16.60 -10.26 -11.19
N GLN A 73 16.54 -11.33 -10.41
CA GLN A 73 16.92 -12.67 -10.86
C GLN A 73 15.85 -13.33 -11.75
N ASN A 74 14.58 -13.24 -11.36
CA ASN A 74 13.51 -14.05 -11.95
C ASN A 74 12.44 -13.21 -12.67
N GLY A 75 12.46 -11.90 -12.52
CA GLY A 75 11.37 -11.00 -12.94
C GLY A 75 10.10 -11.14 -12.09
N GLU A 76 10.14 -11.88 -10.99
CA GLU A 76 8.97 -12.23 -10.19
C GLU A 76 8.68 -11.17 -9.12
N TRP A 77 7.45 -10.66 -9.11
CA TRP A 77 6.97 -9.78 -8.04
C TRP A 77 5.45 -9.87 -7.88
N ILE A 78 4.96 -9.44 -6.72
CA ILE A 78 3.55 -9.52 -6.37
C ILE A 78 2.87 -8.18 -6.67
N ASN A 79 2.28 -8.06 -7.86
CA ASN A 79 1.59 -6.84 -8.30
C ASN A 79 0.19 -6.68 -7.69
N ASN A 80 -0.43 -7.77 -7.24
CA ASN A 80 -1.75 -7.78 -6.63
C ASN A 80 -1.79 -8.80 -5.48
N ILE A 81 -2.40 -8.40 -4.36
CA ILE A 81 -2.61 -9.25 -3.19
C ILE A 81 -4.10 -9.28 -2.90
N SER A 82 -4.65 -10.48 -2.67
CA SER A 82 -6.03 -10.62 -2.22
C SER A 82 -6.24 -9.85 -0.92
N LEU A 83 -7.35 -9.12 -0.82
CA LEU A 83 -7.72 -8.34 0.37
C LEU A 83 -7.82 -9.20 1.64
N ASP A 84 -8.02 -10.52 1.51
CA ASP A 84 -8.04 -11.43 2.66
C ASP A 84 -6.66 -11.61 3.33
N LYS A 85 -5.58 -11.32 2.58
CA LYS A 85 -4.19 -11.36 3.05
C LYS A 85 -3.71 -10.00 3.59
N TYR A 86 -4.53 -8.95 3.53
CA TYR A 86 -4.15 -7.64 4.04
C TYR A 86 -4.06 -7.67 5.56
N THR A 87 -3.08 -6.94 6.10
CA THR A 87 -3.00 -6.72 7.53
C THR A 87 -4.12 -5.78 7.98
N LEU A 88 -4.48 -5.81 9.27
CA LEU A 88 -5.48 -4.89 9.81
C LEU A 88 -5.06 -3.43 9.62
N GLN A 89 -3.76 -3.15 9.72
CA GLN A 89 -3.13 -1.87 9.47
C GLN A 89 -3.36 -1.37 8.03
N GLN A 90 -3.20 -2.26 7.04
CA GLN A 90 -3.46 -1.94 5.64
C GLN A 90 -4.94 -1.67 5.39
N LEU A 91 -5.83 -2.50 5.93
CA LEU A 91 -7.28 -2.30 5.81
C LEU A 91 -7.72 -0.99 6.49
N ALA A 92 -7.15 -0.66 7.65
CA ALA A 92 -7.47 0.54 8.40
C ALA A 92 -6.94 1.83 7.75
N ALA A 93 -5.85 1.76 6.99
CA ALA A 93 -5.29 2.90 6.28
C ALA A 93 -6.12 3.33 5.05
N GLU A 94 -6.98 2.46 4.52
CA GLU A 94 -7.75 2.72 3.29
C GLU A 94 -9.26 2.90 3.58
N PRO A 95 -9.85 4.09 3.31
CA PRO A 95 -11.28 4.34 3.54
C PRO A 95 -12.21 3.35 2.84
N GLU A 96 -11.88 2.97 1.60
CA GLU A 96 -12.67 2.02 0.80
C GLU A 96 -12.71 0.61 1.41
N LEU A 97 -11.77 0.27 2.30
CA LEU A 97 -11.62 -1.07 2.87
C LEU A 97 -12.16 -1.17 4.31
N VAL A 98 -12.74 -0.11 4.86
CA VAL A 98 -13.25 -0.09 6.23
C VAL A 98 -14.34 -1.15 6.45
N GLY A 99 -15.19 -1.41 5.46
CA GLY A 99 -16.17 -2.51 5.54
C GLY A 99 -15.51 -3.87 5.79
N LYS A 100 -14.41 -4.16 5.08
CA LYS A 100 -13.65 -5.40 5.25
C LYS A 100 -12.95 -5.47 6.61
N LEU A 101 -12.42 -4.33 7.09
CA LEU A 101 -11.86 -4.21 8.44
C LEU A 101 -12.91 -4.59 9.49
N LYS A 102 -14.12 -4.00 9.40
CA LYS A 102 -15.24 -4.26 10.32
C LYS A 102 -15.64 -5.74 10.33
N THR A 103 -15.77 -6.35 9.15
CA THR A 103 -16.07 -7.79 9.05
C THR A 103 -14.99 -8.64 9.70
N ARG A 104 -13.70 -8.30 9.50
CA ARG A 104 -12.59 -9.07 10.07
C ARG A 104 -12.48 -8.93 11.59
N LEU A 105 -12.91 -7.79 12.13
CA LEU A 105 -12.89 -7.50 13.56
C LEU A 105 -14.18 -7.85 14.30
N GLN A 106 -15.23 -8.29 13.59
CA GLN A 106 -16.55 -8.56 14.17
C GLN A 106 -16.52 -9.52 15.38
N ASN A 107 -15.60 -10.49 15.37
CA ASN A 107 -15.41 -11.47 16.45
C ASN A 107 -14.03 -11.38 17.11
N ALA A 108 -13.31 -10.26 16.92
CA ALA A 108 -11.96 -10.08 17.44
C ALA A 108 -11.97 -9.66 18.91
N THR A 109 -10.97 -10.08 19.68
CA THR A 109 -10.78 -9.61 21.05
C THR A 109 -10.09 -8.24 21.08
N LEU A 110 -10.15 -7.54 22.23
CA LEU A 110 -9.40 -6.30 22.43
C LEU A 110 -7.90 -6.46 22.23
N ARG A 111 -7.36 -7.66 22.51
CA ARG A 111 -5.95 -7.99 22.28
C ARG A 111 -5.65 -8.06 20.78
N ASP A 112 -6.55 -8.62 20.00
CA ASP A 112 -6.41 -8.74 18.54
C ASP A 112 -6.52 -7.37 17.86
N ILE A 113 -7.44 -6.52 18.32
CA ILE A 113 -7.64 -5.16 17.81
C ILE A 113 -6.39 -4.29 18.06
N ASN A 114 -5.78 -4.43 19.26
CA ASN A 114 -4.59 -3.69 19.65
C ASN A 114 -3.27 -4.37 19.26
N ALA A 115 -3.31 -5.45 18.49
CA ALA A 115 -2.11 -6.14 18.04
C ALA A 115 -1.24 -5.21 17.18
N GLN A 116 0.05 -5.18 17.50
CA GLN A 116 1.04 -4.45 16.72
C GLN A 116 1.51 -5.31 15.55
N ASP A 117 1.74 -4.66 14.40
CA ASP A 117 2.39 -5.31 13.27
C ASP A 117 3.85 -5.63 13.64
N PRO A 118 4.32 -6.88 13.43
CA PRO A 118 5.64 -7.29 13.91
C PRO A 118 6.80 -6.60 13.17
N GLN A 119 6.58 -6.08 11.96
CA GLN A 119 7.62 -5.38 11.19
C GLN A 119 7.69 -3.90 11.55
N THR A 120 6.54 -3.25 11.75
CA THR A 120 6.46 -1.80 11.92
C THR A 120 6.17 -1.35 13.35
N GLY A 121 5.72 -2.26 14.22
CA GLY A 121 5.26 -1.95 15.59
C GLY A 121 3.94 -1.16 15.64
N HIS A 122 3.31 -0.91 14.49
CA HIS A 122 2.11 -0.06 14.42
C HIS A 122 0.82 -0.84 14.66
N THR A 123 -0.12 -0.20 15.35
CA THR A 123 -1.50 -0.71 15.50
C THR A 123 -2.38 -0.29 14.33
N ALA A 124 -3.51 -0.96 14.14
CA ALA A 124 -4.50 -0.56 13.15
C ALA A 124 -5.00 0.88 13.38
N LEU A 125 -5.21 1.27 14.64
CA LEU A 125 -5.63 2.61 15.03
C LEU A 125 -4.60 3.67 14.64
N TYR A 126 -3.32 3.41 14.88
CA TYR A 126 -2.24 4.32 14.48
C TYR A 126 -2.23 4.54 12.96
N CYS A 127 -2.36 3.47 12.18
CA CYS A 127 -2.39 3.57 10.72
C CYS A 127 -3.63 4.31 10.20
N ALA A 128 -4.81 4.06 10.78
CA ALA A 128 -6.03 4.80 10.47
C ALA A 128 -5.86 6.30 10.72
N ALA A 129 -5.34 6.68 11.90
CA ALA A 129 -5.11 8.08 12.25
C ALA A 129 -4.09 8.75 11.31
N ARG A 130 -2.98 8.08 11.01
CA ARG A 130 -1.94 8.60 10.10
C ARG A 130 -2.43 8.76 8.66
N ALA A 131 -3.35 7.92 8.22
CA ALA A 131 -3.98 8.01 6.90
C ALA A 131 -5.17 8.99 6.87
N CYS A 132 -5.54 9.60 8.01
CA CYS A 132 -6.75 10.40 8.17
C CYS A 132 -8.03 9.63 7.81
N ASN A 133 -8.05 8.31 8.03
CA ASN A 133 -9.25 7.50 7.84
C ASN A 133 -10.15 7.60 9.09
N VAL A 134 -10.93 8.68 9.14
CA VAL A 134 -11.76 9.05 10.29
C VAL A 134 -12.77 7.95 10.65
N GLU A 135 -13.35 7.28 9.65
CA GLU A 135 -14.31 6.18 9.90
C GLU A 135 -13.64 4.99 10.59
N ALA A 136 -12.44 4.60 10.15
CA ALA A 136 -11.68 3.55 10.82
C ALA A 136 -11.27 3.95 12.23
N VAL A 137 -10.87 5.22 12.44
CA VAL A 137 -10.55 5.72 13.79
C VAL A 137 -11.75 5.58 14.71
N TYR A 138 -12.93 6.07 14.31
CA TYR A 138 -14.15 5.95 15.13
C TYR A 138 -14.54 4.51 15.41
N TYR A 139 -14.26 3.58 14.51
CA TYR A 139 -14.57 2.17 14.71
C TYR A 139 -13.59 1.47 15.68
N LEU A 140 -12.35 1.95 15.73
CA LEU A 140 -11.27 1.35 16.52
C LEU A 140 -11.12 1.97 17.93
N THR A 141 -11.83 3.06 18.21
CA THR A 141 -11.90 3.73 19.52
C THR A 141 -13.22 3.45 20.22
#